data_AF-A0A356R682-F1
#
_entry.id   AF-A0A356R682-F1
#
_cell.length_a   1.000
_cell.length_b   1.000
_cell.length_c   1.000
_cell.angle_alpha   90.00
_cell.angle_beta   90.00
_cell.angle_gamma   90.00
#
_symmetry.space_group_name_H-M   'P 1'
#
loop_
_entity.id
_entity.type
_entity.pdbx_description
1 polymer ?
#
loop_
_entity_poly.entity_id
_entity_poly.type
_entity_poly.pdbx_seq_one_letter_code
_entity_poly.pdbx_strand_id
1 'polypeptide(L)'
;AHPNVQTHTFPETLLRIGLVENVELRVEWPNLTYIDNGTNVDGFRDLGLGFKVQVFQQQGFRPRLSFAGRLSIPTGDEAFSSDQLDPELRTILTYALDERVGLFGNVNIAGPSS
;
A
#
# COMPACT_ATOMS: atom_id res chain seq x y z
N ALA A 1 7.90 30.33 -17.35
CA ALA A 1 7.27 29.11 -17.91
C ALA A 1 7.35 28.05 -16.84
N HIS A 2 6.22 27.44 -16.43
CA HIS A 2 6.26 26.29 -15.54
C HIS A 2 6.82 25.11 -16.36
N PRO A 3 7.91 24.44 -15.92
CA PRO A 3 8.34 23.22 -16.58
C PRO A 3 7.19 22.21 -16.51
N ASN A 4 6.82 21.66 -17.66
CA ASN A 4 5.78 20.65 -17.72
C ASN A 4 6.38 19.36 -17.14
N VAL A 5 5.91 18.94 -15.98
CA VAL A 5 6.37 17.70 -15.34
C VAL A 5 5.45 16.57 -15.75
N GLN A 6 6.00 15.56 -16.42
CA GLN A 6 5.28 14.35 -16.80
C GLN A 6 5.83 13.16 -16.00
N THR A 7 4.93 12.36 -15.44
CA THR A 7 5.29 11.17 -14.67
C THR A 7 4.65 9.95 -15.31
N HIS A 8 5.48 8.96 -15.62
CA HIS A 8 5.06 7.68 -16.17
C HIS A 8 5.42 6.59 -15.17
N THR A 9 4.44 5.75 -14.85
CA THR A 9 4.56 4.70 -13.85
C THR A 9 4.23 3.37 -14.50
N PHE A 10 5.16 2.42 -14.43
CA PHE A 10 4.96 1.08 -14.96
C PHE A 10 4.11 0.23 -14.00
N PRO A 11 3.60 -0.93 -14.45
CA PRO A 11 2.80 -1.80 -13.59
C PRO A 11 3.56 -2.22 -12.32
N GLU A 12 2.87 -2.21 -11.19
CA GLU A 12 3.32 -2.80 -9.92
C GLU A 12 2.72 -4.20 -9.75
N THR A 13 3.38 -5.05 -8.97
CA THR A 13 2.87 -6.41 -8.66
C THR A 13 2.62 -6.55 -7.18
N LEU A 14 1.43 -7.01 -6.80
CA LEU A 14 1.09 -7.30 -5.41
C LEU A 14 0.75 -8.79 -5.26
N LEU A 15 1.67 -9.52 -4.63
CA LEU A 15 1.47 -10.92 -4.27
C LEU A 15 0.79 -10.99 -2.90
N ARG A 16 -0.31 -11.74 -2.81
CA ARG A 16 -1.09 -11.94 -1.57
C ARG A 16 -1.21 -13.42 -1.29
N ILE A 17 -0.83 -13.83 -0.08
CA ILE A 17 -0.78 -15.22 0.34
C ILE A 17 -1.60 -15.36 1.61
N GLY A 18 -2.73 -16.08 1.56
CA GLY A 18 -3.49 -16.45 2.75
C GLY A 18 -2.71 -17.48 3.56
N LEU A 19 -2.32 -17.13 4.80
CA LEU A 19 -1.60 -18.04 5.69
C LEU A 19 -2.58 -18.90 6.49
N VAL A 20 -3.62 -18.26 7.02
CA VAL A 20 -4.78 -18.87 7.69
C VAL A 20 -6.02 -18.05 7.35
N GLU A 21 -7.21 -18.49 7.77
CA GLU A 21 -8.50 -17.88 7.38
C GLU A 21 -8.59 -16.36 7.62
N ASN A 22 -7.89 -15.84 8.62
CA ASN A 22 -7.92 -14.43 8.99
C ASN A 22 -6.58 -13.70 8.83
N VAL A 23 -5.53 -14.33 8.27
CA VAL A 23 -4.22 -13.70 8.09
C VAL A 23 -3.72 -13.86 6.66
N GLU A 24 -3.35 -12.73 6.06
CA GLU A 24 -2.79 -12.64 4.71
C GLU A 24 -1.40 -11.99 4.79
N LEU A 25 -0.41 -12.57 4.13
CA LEU A 25 0.91 -11.97 3.88
C LEU A 25 0.89 -11.26 2.52
N ARG A 26 1.62 -10.16 2.41
CA ARG A 26 1.70 -9.32 1.21
C ARG A 26 3.12 -8.99 0.84
N VAL A 27 3.44 -9.10 -0.44
CA VAL A 27 4.67 -8.59 -1.04
C VAL A 27 4.28 -7.67 -2.18
N GLU A 28 4.71 -6.42 -2.09
CA GLU A 28 4.54 -5.38 -3.09
C GLU A 28 5.87 -5.23 -3.83
N TRP A 29 5.92 -5.74 -5.05
CA TRP A 29 7.07 -5.58 -5.92
C TRP A 29 7.01 -4.20 -6.58
N PRO A 30 8.07 -3.39 -6.49
CA PRO A 30 8.03 -2.02 -6.96
C PRO A 30 7.95 -1.94 -8.47
N ASN A 31 7.37 -0.84 -8.95
CA ASN A 31 7.41 -0.46 -10.34
C ASN A 31 8.60 0.44 -10.67
N LEU A 32 8.93 0.48 -11.95
CA LEU A 32 9.77 1.52 -12.52
C LEU A 32 8.93 2.80 -12.66
N THR A 33 9.49 3.94 -12.27
CA THR A 33 8.89 5.27 -12.47
C THR A 33 9.85 6.12 -13.30
N TYR A 34 9.30 6.92 -14.22
CA TYR A 34 10.04 7.86 -15.06
C TYR A 34 9.42 9.25 -14.92
N ILE A 35 10.23 10.24 -14.60
CA ILE A 35 9.83 11.64 -14.44
C ILE A 35 10.57 12.49 -15.48
N ASP A 36 9.83 13.09 -16.40
CA ASP A 36 10.33 14.12 -17.30
C ASP A 36 10.03 15.50 -16.72
N ASN A 37 11.08 16.19 -16.29
CA ASN A 37 11.05 17.56 -15.77
C ASN A 37 12.16 18.45 -16.38
N GLY A 38 12.79 18.00 -17.47
CA GLY A 38 13.95 18.64 -18.08
C GLY A 38 15.31 17.97 -17.80
N THR A 39 15.43 17.09 -16.81
CA THR A 39 16.66 16.29 -16.57
C THR A 39 16.45 14.78 -16.66
N ASN A 40 15.22 14.29 -16.89
CA ASN A 40 14.82 12.88 -16.99
C ASN A 40 15.37 12.00 -15.86
N VAL A 41 14.53 11.64 -14.90
CA VAL A 41 14.90 10.77 -13.77
C VAL A 41 14.06 9.51 -13.80
N ASP A 42 14.70 8.34 -13.75
CA ASP A 42 14.03 7.05 -13.67
C ASP A 42 14.61 6.15 -12.59
N GLY A 43 13.78 5.25 -12.08
CA GLY A 43 14.18 4.34 -11.01
C GLY A 43 13.02 3.55 -10.42
N PHE A 44 13.36 2.53 -9.66
CA PHE A 44 12.45 1.71 -8.90
C PHE A 44 12.09 2.35 -7.58
N ARG A 45 10.85 2.15 -7.17
CA ARG A 45 10.40 2.45 -5.81
C ARG A 45 10.85 1.37 -4.83
N ASP A 46 10.59 1.59 -3.56
CA ASP A 46 10.85 0.62 -2.50
C ASP A 46 9.97 -0.63 -2.59
N LEU A 47 10.56 -1.76 -2.21
CA LEU A 47 9.83 -3.00 -2.01
C LEU A 47 8.96 -2.89 -0.75
N GLY A 48 7.70 -3.28 -0.85
CA GLY A 48 6.79 -3.33 0.28
C GLY A 48 6.63 -4.75 0.82
N LEU A 49 6.78 -4.92 2.13
CA LEU A 49 6.35 -6.13 2.84
C LEU A 49 5.17 -5.78 3.74
N GLY A 50 4.14 -6.61 3.75
CA GLY A 50 2.97 -6.33 4.55
C GLY A 50 2.23 -7.57 5.00
N PHE A 51 1.24 -7.34 5.86
CA PHE A 51 0.30 -8.34 6.28
C PHE A 51 -1.08 -7.71 6.49
N LYS A 52 -2.11 -8.54 6.51
CA LYS A 52 -3.45 -8.15 6.90
C LYS A 52 -4.03 -9.20 7.84
N VAL A 53 -4.58 -8.75 8.96
CA VAL A 53 -5.32 -9.58 9.90
C VAL A 53 -6.77 -9.13 9.94
N GLN A 54 -7.69 -10.03 9.64
CA GLN A 54 -9.12 -9.83 9.89
C GLN A 54 -9.41 -10.06 11.37
N VAL A 55 -9.96 -9.05 12.04
CA VAL A 55 -10.26 -9.10 13.48
C VAL A 55 -11.62 -9.73 13.71
N PHE A 56 -12.63 -9.27 13.00
CA PHE A 56 -13.97 -9.85 13.04
C PHE A 56 -14.73 -9.64 11.74
N GLN A 57 -15.61 -10.59 11.43
CA GLN A 57 -16.53 -10.49 10.31
C GLN A 57 -17.72 -9.58 10.62
N GLN A 58 -18.37 -9.10 9.55
CA GLN A 58 -19.62 -8.38 9.68
C GLN A 58 -20.69 -9.28 10.31
N GLN A 59 -21.43 -8.73 11.26
CA GLN A 59 -22.53 -9.44 11.93
C GLN A 59 -23.60 -8.43 12.33
N GLY A 60 -24.79 -8.52 11.73
CA GLY A 60 -25.83 -7.49 11.86
C GLY A 60 -25.27 -6.12 11.48
N PHE A 61 -25.43 -5.14 12.37
CA PHE A 61 -24.93 -3.77 12.19
C PHE A 61 -23.42 -3.59 12.45
N ARG A 62 -22.73 -4.60 12.98
CA ARG A 62 -21.28 -4.51 13.20
C ARG A 62 -20.54 -4.71 11.88
N PRO A 63 -19.71 -3.75 11.42
CA PRO A 63 -18.91 -3.93 10.21
C PRO A 63 -17.83 -4.99 10.37
N ARG A 64 -17.24 -5.44 9.26
CA ARG A 64 -16.00 -6.20 9.27
C ARG A 64 -14.86 -5.25 9.62
N LEU A 65 -13.98 -5.66 10.54
CA LEU A 65 -12.76 -4.95 10.90
C LEU A 65 -11.53 -5.76 10.48
N SER A 66 -10.54 -5.10 9.91
CA SER A 66 -9.21 -5.66 9.67
C SER A 66 -8.14 -4.63 9.99
N PHE A 67 -6.98 -5.11 10.43
CA PHE A 67 -5.75 -4.31 10.48
C PHE A 67 -4.81 -4.78 9.38
N ALA A 68 -4.06 -3.87 8.79
CA ALA A 68 -2.99 -4.20 7.87
C ALA A 68 -1.73 -3.41 8.23
N GLY A 69 -0.61 -4.12 8.36
CA GLY A 69 0.70 -3.51 8.50
C GLY A 69 1.43 -3.57 7.17
N ARG A 70 2.21 -2.54 6.87
CA ARG A 70 3.08 -2.47 5.69
C ARG A 70 4.40 -1.84 6.11
N LEU A 71 5.49 -2.29 5.50
CA LEU A 71 6.83 -1.78 5.67
C LEU A 71 7.40 -1.50 4.27
N SER A 72 7.74 -0.24 4.00
CA SER A 72 8.59 0.13 2.86
C SER A 72 10.03 -0.18 3.21
N ILE A 73 10.71 -0.97 2.38
CA ILE A 73 12.12 -1.32 2.56
C ILE A 73 12.94 -0.50 1.56
N PRO A 74 14.00 0.20 1.99
CA PRO A 74 14.77 1.11 1.15
C PRO A 74 15.64 0.34 0.14
N THR A 75 14.99 -0.23 -0.86
CA THR A 75 15.58 -0.97 -1.98
C THR A 75 15.41 -0.26 -3.30
N GLY A 76 14.65 0.84 -3.32
CA GLY A 76 14.47 1.68 -4.50
C GLY A 76 15.70 2.52 -4.81
N ASP A 77 15.65 3.20 -5.95
CA ASP A 77 16.68 4.17 -6.35
C ASP A 77 16.56 5.45 -5.52
N GLU A 78 17.68 6.15 -5.30
CA GLU A 78 17.81 7.34 -4.42
C GLU A 78 16.75 8.42 -4.66
N ALA A 79 16.33 8.61 -5.92
CA ALA A 79 15.30 9.60 -6.27
C ALA A 79 13.86 9.16 -5.93
N PHE A 80 13.65 7.89 -5.59
CA PHE A 80 12.35 7.23 -5.40
C PHE A 80 12.22 6.44 -4.09
N SER A 81 13.26 6.42 -3.27
CA SER A 81 13.30 5.82 -1.93
C SER A 81 13.33 6.90 -0.85
N SER A 82 12.92 6.56 0.37
CA SER A 82 13.13 7.40 1.55
C SER A 82 14.48 7.15 2.24
N ASP A 83 15.25 6.17 1.73
CA ASP A 83 16.46 5.61 2.32
C ASP A 83 16.28 5.10 3.76
N GLN A 84 15.03 4.88 4.18
CA GLN A 84 14.65 4.48 5.53
C GLN A 84 13.57 3.40 5.48
N LEU A 85 13.40 2.72 6.61
CA LEU A 85 12.26 1.84 6.78
C LEU A 85 11.03 2.68 7.12
N ASP A 86 9.99 2.60 6.29
CA ASP A 86 8.74 3.33 6.50
C ASP A 86 7.60 2.38 6.88
N PRO A 87 7.32 2.20 8.19
CA PRO A 87 6.15 1.47 8.65
C PRO A 87 4.84 2.25 8.44
N GLU A 88 3.80 1.53 8.04
CA GLU A 88 2.42 1.98 7.95
C GLU A 88 1.50 0.97 8.67
N LEU A 89 0.56 1.48 9.45
CA LEU A 89 -0.55 0.73 10.01
C LEU A 89 -1.87 1.28 9.47
N ARG A 90 -2.69 0.38 8.92
CA ARG A 90 -3.99 0.68 8.36
C ARG A 90 -5.09 -0.05 9.13
N THR A 91 -6.07 0.72 9.60
CA THR A 91 -7.35 0.20 10.11
C THR A 91 -8.37 0.20 8.99
N ILE A 92 -9.00 -0.93 8.72
CA ILE A 92 -9.92 -1.13 7.59
C ILE A 92 -11.29 -1.56 8.10
N LEU A 93 -12.32 -0.81 7.73
CA LEU A 93 -13.72 -1.13 7.97
C LEU A 93 -14.42 -1.43 6.64
N THR A 94 -15.22 -2.49 6.61
CA THR A 94 -16.02 -2.82 5.43
C THR A 94 -17.42 -3.26 5.89
N TYR A 95 -18.45 -2.80 5.20
CA TYR A 95 -19.84 -3.14 5.51
C TYR A 95 -20.61 -3.39 4.20
N ALA A 96 -21.04 -4.62 3.96
CA ALA A 96 -21.97 -4.94 2.89
C ALA A 96 -23.37 -4.45 3.29
N LEU A 97 -23.94 -3.53 2.50
CA LEU A 97 -25.32 -3.06 2.67
C LEU A 97 -26.30 -4.12 2.14
N ASP A 98 -25.97 -4.70 0.99
CA ASP A 98 -26.63 -5.84 0.37
C ASP A 98 -25.61 -6.66 -0.47
N GLU A 99 -26.07 -7.55 -1.34
CA GLU A 99 -25.22 -8.40 -2.19
C GLU A 99 -24.46 -7.63 -3.28
N ARG A 100 -24.86 -6.39 -3.59
CA ARG A 100 -24.37 -5.56 -4.71
C ARG A 100 -23.60 -4.34 -4.24
N VAL A 101 -23.93 -3.81 -3.07
CA VAL A 101 -23.42 -2.54 -2.55
C VAL A 101 -22.74 -2.76 -1.20
N GLY A 102 -21.52 -2.23 -1.09
CA GLY A 102 -20.77 -2.20 0.16
C GLY A 102 -20.12 -0.85 0.42
N LEU A 103 -19.97 -0.52 1.69
CA LEU A 103 -19.22 0.60 2.20
C LEU A 103 -17.83 0.14 2.61
N PHE A 104 -16.84 0.96 2.34
CA PHE A 104 -15.45 0.74 2.73
C PHE A 104 -14.88 2.03 3.28
N GLY A 105 -14.14 1.92 4.38
CA GLY A 105 -13.41 3.02 4.97
C GLY A 105 -12.09 2.52 5.53
N ASN A 106 -11.07 3.37 5.54
CA ASN A 106 -9.82 3.08 6.19
C ASN A 106 -9.18 4.34 6.79
N VAL A 107 -8.38 4.14 7.82
CA VAL A 107 -7.54 5.16 8.45
C VAL A 107 -6.12 4.61 8.51
N ASN A 108 -5.16 5.44 8.14
CA ASN A 108 -3.74 5.07 8.04
C ASN A 108 -2.92 5.96 8.96
N ILE A 109 -1.92 5.36 9.59
CA ILE A 109 -0.84 6.07 10.26
C ILE A 109 0.45 5.51 9.67
N ALA A 110 1.30 6.40 9.16
CA ALA A 110 2.60 6.07 8.63
C ALA A 110 3.63 7.05 9.19
N GLY A 111 4.86 6.60 9.34
CA GLY A 111 5.98 7.47 9.72
C GLY A 111 7.29 6.72 9.59
N PRO A 112 8.40 7.44 9.30
CA PRO A 112 9.70 6.81 9.19
C PRO A 112 10.14 6.22 10.53
N SER A 113 10.85 5.09 10.50
CA SER A 113 11.60 4.66 11.67
C SER A 113 12.85 5.53 11.81
N SER A 114 12.89 6.36 12.85
CA SER A 114 13.98 7.28 13.21
C SER A 114 15.38 6.66 13.22
#